data_AF-A0A2G2X4M1-F1
#
_entry.id   AF-A0A2G2X4M1-F1
#
_cell.length_a   1.000
_cell.length_b   1.000
_cell.length_c   1.000
_cell.angle_alpha   90.00
_cell.angle_beta   90.00
_cell.angle_gamma   90.00
#
_symmetry.space_group_name_H-M   'P 1'
#
loop_
_entity.id
_entity.type
_entity.pdbx_description
1 polymer ?
#
loop_
_entity_poly.entity_id
_entity_poly.type
_entity_poly.pdbx_seq_one_letter_code
_entity_poly.pdbx_strand_id
1 'polypeptide(L)'
;MKSNGLIRNFRTLLDVGQFGFGRFSSTLVQSLNCPNNEVYMDGYMTDSDGQASLIGIIQMNAVKYTNNDQINQDVYGTLMAENTIGVNYDHFFTYRIDIDVDGCNNSFLKAKLKTQRVKDKKISPRKSYWSVVKETMKIESEERTQPGIELAELWFVNEEKKTKVRNDVGYKLIPGRPSISLLSDDDYSQIRAAYTKYQLWVTPYNISERWAAGFYTDRSYGDDDLLVWSGR
;
A
#
# COMPACT_ATOMS: atom_id res chain seq x y z
N MET A 1 20.96 12.16 -25.92
CA MET A 1 21.22 10.69 -25.91
C MET A 1 19.95 10.00 -25.42
N LYS A 2 19.42 9.05 -26.20
CA LYS A 2 18.19 8.31 -25.88
C LYS A 2 18.44 7.42 -24.65
N SER A 3 17.75 7.64 -23.54
CA SER A 3 17.73 6.69 -22.42
C SER A 3 16.56 5.73 -22.61
N ASN A 4 16.88 4.49 -22.96
CA ASN A 4 15.93 3.39 -23.03
C ASN A 4 15.31 3.17 -21.65
N GLY A 5 13.98 3.30 -21.56
CA GLY A 5 13.20 2.96 -20.38
C GLY A 5 13.33 1.47 -20.05
N LEU A 6 14.17 1.17 -19.07
CA LEU A 6 14.19 -0.12 -18.40
C LEU A 6 13.32 0.00 -17.15
N ILE A 7 12.11 -0.55 -17.23
CA ILE A 7 11.31 -0.87 -16.05
C ILE A 7 12.13 -1.89 -15.25
N ARG A 8 12.79 -1.43 -14.19
CA ARG A 8 13.49 -2.30 -13.25
C ARG A 8 12.49 -2.69 -12.16
N ASN A 9 11.97 -3.90 -12.26
CA ASN A 9 11.32 -4.56 -11.13
C ASN A 9 12.39 -4.86 -10.08
N PHE A 10 12.32 -4.22 -8.92
CA PHE A 10 13.11 -4.61 -7.77
C PHE A 10 12.37 -5.74 -7.06
N ARG A 11 13.05 -6.89 -6.87
CA ARG A 11 12.56 -7.98 -6.02
C ARG A 11 13.05 -7.71 -4.60
N THR A 12 12.13 -7.53 -3.68
CA THR A 12 12.40 -7.62 -2.23
C THR A 12 11.95 -9.01 -1.78
N LEU A 13 12.80 -9.70 -1.01
CA LEU A 13 12.51 -11.03 -0.44
C LEU A 13 11.55 -10.86 0.75
N LEU A 14 10.32 -11.38 0.65
CA LEU A 14 9.36 -11.42 1.77
C LEU A 14 8.44 -12.66 1.68
N ASP A 15 8.13 -13.21 2.86
CA ASP A 15 7.00 -14.11 3.17
C ASP A 15 5.68 -13.31 3.20
N VAL A 16 4.50 -13.91 2.96
CA VAL A 16 3.25 -13.18 2.61
C VAL A 16 1.96 -13.80 3.18
N GLY A 17 1.24 -13.01 3.99
CA GLY A 17 -0.16 -13.20 4.36
C GLY A 17 -1.07 -12.04 3.92
N GLN A 18 -2.15 -12.37 3.19
CA GLN A 18 -3.30 -11.54 2.81
C GLN A 18 -3.14 -10.54 1.63
N PHE A 19 -4.16 -10.48 0.76
CA PHE A 19 -4.28 -9.75 -0.54
C PHE A 19 -3.80 -10.43 -1.83
N GLY A 20 -3.77 -11.77 -1.90
CA GLY A 20 -3.61 -12.49 -3.18
C GLY A 20 -2.20 -12.43 -3.78
N PHE A 21 -1.26 -11.72 -3.15
CA PHE A 21 0.17 -11.76 -3.48
C PHE A 21 0.90 -12.98 -2.91
N GLY A 22 0.26 -13.79 -2.06
CA GLY A 22 0.80 -15.07 -1.59
C GLY A 22 1.05 -16.10 -2.70
N ARG A 23 0.68 -15.83 -3.96
CA ARG A 23 1.10 -16.62 -5.12
C ARG A 23 2.50 -16.26 -5.63
N PHE A 24 3.09 -15.17 -5.13
CA PHE A 24 4.43 -14.70 -5.51
C PHE A 24 5.46 -14.87 -4.38
N SER A 25 5.04 -15.36 -3.20
CA SER A 25 5.96 -15.79 -2.15
C SER A 25 6.74 -17.02 -2.61
N SER A 26 8.01 -17.10 -2.20
CA SER A 26 8.80 -18.32 -2.35
C SER A 26 8.80 -19.05 -1.03
N THR A 27 8.75 -20.38 -1.06
CA THR A 27 8.83 -21.21 0.15
C THR A 27 10.09 -20.85 0.95
N LEU A 28 9.94 -20.67 2.27
CA LEU A 28 11.07 -20.44 3.16
C LEU A 28 11.99 -21.67 3.15
N VAL A 29 13.30 -21.44 3.06
CA VAL A 29 14.32 -22.49 3.15
C VAL A 29 15.05 -22.32 4.48
N GLN A 30 14.93 -23.34 5.35
CA GLN A 30 15.59 -23.37 6.65
C GLN A 30 17.10 -23.16 6.50
N SER A 31 17.71 -22.41 7.42
CA SER A 31 19.14 -22.02 7.41
C SER A 31 19.57 -21.04 6.31
N LEU A 32 18.74 -20.79 5.29
CA LEU A 32 19.02 -19.79 4.25
C LEU A 32 18.25 -18.48 4.53
N ASN A 33 16.95 -18.60 4.79
CA ASN A 33 16.05 -17.47 4.96
C ASN A 33 15.68 -17.23 6.43
N CYS A 34 15.89 -18.23 7.29
CA CYS A 34 15.41 -18.24 8.67
C CYS A 34 16.34 -19.00 9.64
N PRO A 35 16.34 -18.66 10.94
CA PRO A 35 17.10 -19.34 11.99
C PRO A 35 16.79 -20.84 12.11
N ASN A 36 17.79 -21.64 12.53
CA ASN A 36 17.68 -23.10 12.58
C ASN A 36 16.67 -23.63 13.62
N ASN A 37 16.28 -22.83 14.60
CA ASN A 37 15.45 -23.24 15.73
C ASN A 37 13.95 -22.98 15.54
N GLU A 38 13.53 -22.53 14.37
CA GLU A 38 12.13 -22.28 14.05
C GLU A 38 11.43 -23.55 13.51
N VAL A 39 10.14 -23.67 13.81
CA VAL A 39 9.27 -24.75 13.36
C VAL A 39 8.30 -24.18 12.32
N TYR A 40 8.12 -24.92 11.23
CA TYR A 40 7.39 -24.47 10.05
C TYR A 40 6.19 -25.36 9.75
N MET A 41 5.11 -24.74 9.25
CA MET A 41 3.97 -25.44 8.68
C MET A 41 3.61 -24.83 7.34
N ASP A 42 3.30 -25.68 6.37
CA ASP A 42 2.80 -25.28 5.06
C ASP A 42 1.42 -24.60 5.20
N GLY A 43 1.34 -23.34 4.77
CA GLY A 43 0.11 -22.58 4.66
C GLY A 43 -0.57 -22.86 3.31
N TYR A 44 -1.83 -23.30 3.36
CA TYR A 44 -2.68 -23.47 2.17
C TYR A 44 -3.78 -22.41 2.17
N MET A 45 -4.01 -21.79 1.00
CA MET A 45 -5.14 -20.88 0.79
C MET A 45 -5.92 -21.33 -0.44
N THR A 46 -7.25 -21.22 -0.37
CA THR A 46 -8.12 -21.51 -1.52
C THR A 46 -7.90 -20.47 -2.61
N ASP A 47 -7.67 -20.94 -3.83
CA ASP A 47 -7.49 -20.11 -5.00
C ASP A 47 -8.83 -19.66 -5.62
N SER A 48 -8.76 -18.93 -6.73
CA SER A 48 -9.92 -18.41 -7.46
C SER A 48 -10.83 -19.50 -8.01
N ASP A 49 -10.32 -20.73 -8.16
CA ASP A 49 -10.99 -21.89 -8.73
C ASP A 49 -11.44 -22.87 -7.63
N GLY A 50 -11.29 -22.50 -6.36
CA GLY A 50 -11.69 -23.33 -5.22
C GLY A 50 -10.66 -24.39 -4.82
N GLN A 51 -9.46 -24.39 -5.41
CA GLN A 51 -8.42 -25.37 -5.14
C GLN A 51 -7.46 -24.88 -4.05
N ALA A 52 -6.93 -25.80 -3.25
CA ALA A 52 -5.90 -25.47 -2.27
C ALA A 52 -4.58 -25.13 -2.99
N SER A 53 -4.08 -23.92 -2.79
CA SER A 53 -2.76 -23.47 -3.24
C SER A 53 -1.83 -23.30 -2.04
N LEU A 54 -0.62 -23.86 -2.13
CA LEU A 54 0.45 -23.58 -1.17
C LEU A 54 0.87 -22.12 -1.31
N ILE A 55 0.81 -21.35 -0.22
CA ILE A 55 1.09 -19.91 -0.21
C ILE A 55 2.36 -19.55 0.58
N GLY A 56 3.01 -20.52 1.22
CA GLY A 56 4.23 -20.30 2.00
C GLY A 56 4.18 -21.00 3.36
N ILE A 57 5.01 -20.54 4.28
CA ILE A 57 5.14 -21.07 5.63
C ILE A 57 4.85 -19.91 6.59
N ILE A 58 3.92 -20.09 7.52
CA ILE A 58 3.58 -19.02 8.47
C ILE A 58 4.64 -18.98 9.58
N GLN A 59 5.07 -17.77 9.99
CA GLN A 59 5.89 -17.60 11.19
C GLN A 59 5.12 -18.03 12.44
N MET A 60 5.70 -18.99 13.19
CA MET A 60 5.07 -19.60 14.35
C MET A 60 5.80 -19.28 15.66
N ASN A 61 5.02 -19.16 16.74
CA ASN A 61 5.51 -19.14 18.11
C ASN A 61 5.17 -20.46 18.81
N ALA A 62 6.17 -21.05 19.47
CA ALA A 62 5.98 -22.20 20.33
C ALA A 62 5.24 -21.80 21.62
N VAL A 63 4.20 -22.55 21.97
CA VAL A 63 3.39 -22.32 23.17
C VAL A 63 3.11 -23.62 23.93
N LYS A 64 2.66 -23.50 25.18
CA LYS A 64 2.28 -24.67 26.01
C LYS A 64 0.88 -25.22 25.72
N TYR A 65 0.07 -24.51 24.93
CA TYR A 65 -1.33 -24.84 24.70
C TYR A 65 -1.48 -25.97 23.67
N THR A 66 -2.33 -26.94 23.94
CA THR A 66 -2.68 -28.02 23.00
C THR A 66 -4.08 -27.87 22.42
N ASN A 67 -4.93 -27.01 23.00
CA ASN A 67 -6.24 -26.66 22.45
C ASN A 67 -6.66 -25.25 22.90
N ASN A 68 -7.70 -24.71 22.25
CA ASN A 68 -8.17 -23.34 22.49
C ASN A 68 -8.77 -23.13 23.89
N ASP A 69 -9.33 -24.17 24.54
CA ASP A 69 -9.93 -24.04 25.87
C ASP A 69 -8.88 -23.71 26.96
N GLN A 70 -7.60 -23.98 26.68
CA GLN A 70 -6.49 -23.66 27.58
C GLN A 70 -6.02 -22.20 27.46
N ILE A 71 -6.48 -21.46 26.45
CA ILE A 71 -6.06 -20.07 26.21
C ILE A 71 -6.93 -19.14 27.04
N ASN A 72 -6.30 -18.50 28.04
CA ASN A 72 -6.96 -17.60 28.99
C ASN A 72 -6.37 -16.18 29.02
N GLN A 73 -5.54 -15.86 28.03
CA GLN A 73 -4.87 -14.57 27.86
C GLN A 73 -4.74 -14.28 26.37
N ASP A 74 -4.38 -13.04 26.02
CA ASP A 74 -4.02 -12.72 24.64
C ASP A 74 -2.74 -13.44 24.24
N VAL A 75 -2.77 -13.99 23.04
CA VAL A 75 -1.68 -14.77 22.44
C VAL A 75 -1.22 -14.19 21.11
N TYR A 76 -1.79 -13.05 20.69
CA TYR A 76 -1.38 -12.28 19.53
C TYR A 76 -1.37 -13.09 18.22
N GLY A 77 -2.29 -14.05 18.09
CA GLY A 77 -2.32 -14.99 16.99
C GLY A 77 -3.43 -16.03 17.10
N THR A 78 -3.35 -17.05 16.25
CA THR A 78 -4.29 -18.18 16.23
C THR A 78 -3.55 -19.48 16.56
N LEU A 79 -4.12 -20.33 17.41
CA LEU A 79 -3.60 -21.68 17.63
C LEU A 79 -3.85 -22.53 16.37
N MET A 80 -2.78 -22.81 15.62
CA MET A 80 -2.85 -23.52 14.34
C MET A 80 -2.73 -25.04 14.51
N ALA A 81 -1.97 -25.46 15.53
CA ALA A 81 -1.78 -26.84 15.92
C ALA A 81 -1.41 -26.91 17.41
N GLU A 82 -1.32 -28.13 17.95
CA GLU A 82 -0.76 -28.32 19.30
C GLU A 82 0.58 -27.58 19.42
N ASN A 83 0.72 -26.83 20.51
CA ASN A 83 1.91 -26.08 20.86
C ASN A 83 2.34 -24.99 19.87
N THR A 84 1.50 -24.60 18.92
CA THR A 84 1.90 -23.76 17.79
C THR A 84 0.90 -22.63 17.51
N ILE A 85 1.34 -21.38 17.71
CA ILE A 85 0.55 -20.18 17.37
C ILE A 85 1.11 -19.52 16.12
N GLY A 86 0.26 -19.32 15.11
CA GLY A 86 0.55 -18.43 13.99
C GLY A 86 0.36 -16.99 14.45
N VAL A 87 1.44 -16.21 14.42
CA VAL A 87 1.46 -14.83 14.93
C VAL A 87 0.74 -13.91 13.96
N ASN A 88 -0.04 -12.97 14.48
CA ASN A 88 -0.62 -11.90 13.67
C ASN A 88 0.49 -10.97 13.17
N TYR A 89 0.56 -10.75 11.86
CA TYR A 89 1.50 -9.83 11.23
C TYR A 89 0.86 -9.17 10.00
N ASP A 90 1.46 -8.07 9.54
CA ASP A 90 1.04 -7.33 8.36
C ASP A 90 2.15 -7.34 7.29
N HIS A 91 1.74 -7.24 6.03
CA HIS A 91 2.67 -7.00 4.90
C HIS A 91 2.33 -5.71 4.18
N PHE A 92 3.32 -4.83 4.10
CA PHE A 92 3.24 -3.59 3.34
C PHE A 92 4.23 -3.60 2.18
N PHE A 93 3.72 -3.34 0.99
CA PHE A 93 4.51 -3.21 -0.23
C PHE A 93 4.43 -1.77 -0.73
N THR A 94 5.57 -1.23 -1.15
CA THR A 94 5.66 0.13 -1.67
C THR A 94 6.25 0.10 -3.07
N TYR A 95 5.57 0.79 -3.98
CA TYR A 95 6.03 0.99 -5.35
C TYR A 95 6.40 2.46 -5.54
N ARG A 96 7.61 2.72 -6.01
CA ARG A 96 8.02 4.04 -6.49
C ARG A 96 7.73 4.11 -7.99
N ILE A 97 6.75 4.91 -8.37
CA ILE A 97 6.36 5.11 -9.77
C ILE A 97 6.75 6.53 -10.15
N ASP A 98 7.75 6.63 -11.02
CA ASP A 98 8.20 7.89 -11.60
C ASP A 98 7.35 8.17 -12.84
N ILE A 99 6.50 9.20 -12.77
CA ILE A 99 5.44 9.46 -13.75
C ILE A 99 5.86 10.61 -14.67
N ASP A 100 5.95 10.32 -15.97
CA ASP A 100 6.20 11.28 -17.06
C ASP A 100 5.10 11.18 -18.14
N VAL A 101 3.89 11.62 -17.82
CA VAL A 101 2.78 11.65 -18.78
C VAL A 101 3.06 12.70 -19.86
N ASP A 102 3.46 12.23 -21.04
CA ASP A 102 3.73 13.08 -22.21
C ASP A 102 4.74 14.24 -21.92
N GLY A 103 5.68 13.96 -21.02
CA GLY A 103 6.68 14.89 -20.49
C GLY A 103 6.70 14.92 -18.95
N CYS A 104 7.69 15.59 -18.38
CA CYS A 104 7.96 15.60 -16.94
C CYS A 104 7.19 16.68 -16.14
N ASN A 105 6.47 17.58 -16.82
CA ASN A 105 5.64 18.57 -16.13
C ASN A 105 4.25 17.97 -15.89
N ASN A 106 4.09 17.27 -14.76
CA ASN A 106 2.85 16.61 -14.38
C ASN A 106 2.32 17.14 -13.05
N SER A 107 1.00 17.06 -12.91
CA SER A 107 0.28 17.43 -11.69
C SER A 107 -0.52 16.24 -11.18
N PHE A 108 -0.63 16.13 -9.86
CA PHE A 108 -1.56 15.20 -9.23
C PHE A 108 -2.89 15.89 -8.91
N LEU A 109 -3.98 15.23 -9.28
CA LEU A 109 -5.33 15.79 -9.22
C LEU A 109 -6.28 14.82 -8.55
N LYS A 110 -7.04 15.34 -7.57
CA LYS A 110 -8.17 14.65 -6.94
C LYS A 110 -9.47 15.14 -7.57
N ALA A 111 -10.17 14.27 -8.30
CA ALA A 111 -11.46 14.57 -8.90
C ALA A 111 -12.58 14.07 -7.98
N LYS A 112 -13.05 14.96 -7.09
CA LYS A 112 -14.02 14.65 -6.03
C LYS A 112 -15.43 14.61 -6.56
N LEU A 113 -16.14 13.52 -6.30
CA LEU A 113 -17.54 13.34 -6.65
C LEU A 113 -18.42 13.96 -5.55
N LYS A 114 -19.15 15.03 -5.88
CA LYS A 114 -19.99 15.77 -4.91
C LYS A 114 -21.46 15.72 -5.33
N THR A 115 -22.34 15.45 -4.37
CA THR A 115 -23.78 15.60 -4.57
C THR A 115 -24.14 17.08 -4.59
N GLN A 116 -24.81 17.53 -5.64
CA GLN A 116 -25.31 18.89 -5.82
C GLN A 116 -26.84 18.91 -5.78
N ARG A 117 -27.40 19.98 -5.21
CA ARG A 117 -28.84 20.24 -5.25
C ARG A 117 -29.21 21.03 -6.50
N VAL A 118 -30.33 20.67 -7.10
CA VAL A 118 -30.93 21.49 -8.17
C VAL A 118 -31.45 22.77 -7.53
N LYS A 119 -30.93 23.92 -7.98
CA LYS A 119 -31.27 25.24 -7.43
C LYS A 119 -32.63 25.74 -7.92
N ASP A 120 -32.98 25.43 -9.17
CA ASP A 120 -34.25 25.82 -9.78
C ASP A 120 -35.01 24.59 -10.30
N LYS A 121 -36.20 24.36 -9.74
CA LYS A 121 -37.09 23.24 -10.10
C LYS A 121 -37.65 23.36 -11.52
N LYS A 122 -37.59 24.53 -12.15
CA LYS A 122 -37.97 24.71 -13.56
C LYS A 122 -36.96 24.06 -14.51
N ILE A 123 -35.68 23.99 -14.11
CA ILE A 123 -34.60 23.41 -14.93
C ILE A 123 -34.65 21.88 -14.88
N SER A 124 -35.06 21.30 -13.76
CA SER A 124 -35.19 19.85 -13.64
C SER A 124 -36.23 19.45 -12.59
N PRO A 125 -37.05 18.41 -12.83
CA PRO A 125 -37.93 17.83 -11.82
C PRO A 125 -37.15 17.04 -10.75
N ARG A 126 -35.87 16.74 -10.96
CA ARG A 126 -35.01 16.04 -10.00
C ARG A 126 -34.59 16.97 -8.86
N LYS A 127 -34.37 16.41 -7.67
CA LYS A 127 -33.90 17.16 -6.48
C LYS A 127 -32.37 17.36 -6.43
N SER A 128 -31.61 16.50 -7.11
CA SER A 128 -30.15 16.48 -7.06
C SER A 128 -29.53 15.81 -8.28
N TYR A 129 -28.23 16.05 -8.45
CA TYR A 129 -27.32 15.42 -9.39
C TYR A 129 -25.94 15.30 -8.72
N TRP A 130 -24.98 14.62 -9.36
CA TRP A 130 -23.59 14.63 -8.90
C TRP A 130 -22.73 15.44 -9.87
N SER A 131 -21.69 16.06 -9.35
CA SER A 131 -20.69 16.78 -10.14
C SER A 131 -19.28 16.37 -9.73
N VAL A 132 -18.31 16.66 -10.59
CA VAL A 132 -16.88 16.48 -10.30
C VAL A 132 -16.29 17.82 -9.94
N VAL A 133 -15.63 17.90 -8.77
CA VAL A 133 -14.81 19.05 -8.38
C VAL A 133 -13.36 18.60 -8.41
N LYS A 134 -12.58 19.20 -9.31
CA LYS A 134 -11.17 18.88 -9.49
C LYS A 134 -10.33 19.77 -8.57
N GLU A 135 -9.46 19.16 -7.78
CA GLU A 135 -8.52 19.82 -6.89
C GLU A 135 -7.11 19.36 -7.29
N THR A 136 -6.30 20.26 -7.85
CA THR A 136 -4.89 20.02 -8.14
C THR A 136 -4.11 20.22 -6.85
N MET A 137 -3.36 19.20 -6.46
CA MET A 137 -2.57 19.22 -5.24
C MET A 137 -1.30 20.06 -5.45
N LYS A 138 -0.91 20.82 -4.42
CA LYS A 138 0.19 21.81 -4.54
C LYS A 138 1.37 21.56 -3.61
N ILE A 139 1.15 20.85 -2.51
CA ILE A 139 2.18 20.55 -1.51
C ILE A 139 2.08 19.07 -1.10
N GLU A 140 3.24 18.47 -0.80
CA GLU A 140 3.36 17.03 -0.52
C GLU A 140 2.51 16.56 0.67
N SER A 141 2.37 17.42 1.69
CA SER A 141 1.58 17.10 2.88
C SER A 141 0.08 16.95 2.61
N GLU A 142 -0.45 17.62 1.57
CA GLU A 142 -1.84 17.46 1.13
C GLU A 142 -2.04 16.24 0.21
N GLU A 143 -0.95 15.66 -0.29
CA GLU A 143 -0.93 14.56 -1.25
C GLU A 143 -0.95 13.18 -0.57
N ARG A 144 -0.66 13.12 0.73
CA ARG A 144 -0.85 11.94 1.57
C ARG A 144 -2.31 11.55 1.57
N THR A 145 -2.61 10.41 0.97
CA THR A 145 -4.01 10.00 0.74
C THR A 145 -4.24 8.61 1.29
N GLN A 146 -5.35 8.46 2.02
CA GLN A 146 -5.96 7.18 2.34
C GLN A 146 -7.17 6.97 1.40
N PRO A 147 -7.00 6.27 0.25
CA PRO A 147 -8.08 6.08 -0.70
C PRO A 147 -9.25 5.36 -0.04
N GLY A 148 -10.48 5.73 -0.37
CA GLY A 148 -11.69 5.09 0.15
C GLY A 148 -12.39 5.81 1.32
N ILE A 149 -11.73 6.79 1.97
CA ILE A 149 -12.41 7.69 2.92
C ILE A 149 -13.20 8.78 2.18
N GLU A 150 -12.61 9.34 1.11
CA GLU A 150 -13.24 10.34 0.25
C GLU A 150 -13.54 9.73 -1.12
N LEU A 151 -14.73 10.03 -1.67
CA LEU A 151 -15.14 9.61 -3.00
C LEU A 151 -14.46 10.49 -4.06
N ALA A 152 -13.20 10.20 -4.35
CA ALA A 152 -12.38 10.93 -5.31
C ALA A 152 -11.70 9.98 -6.30
N GLU A 153 -11.63 10.40 -7.56
CA GLU A 153 -10.74 9.77 -8.52
C GLU A 153 -9.35 10.41 -8.43
N LEU A 154 -8.31 9.58 -8.56
CA LEU A 154 -6.92 10.01 -8.45
C LEU A 154 -6.28 10.02 -9.85
N TRP A 155 -5.77 11.16 -10.27
CA TRP A 155 -5.28 11.38 -11.62
C TRP A 155 -3.88 12.00 -11.63
N PHE A 156 -3.00 11.48 -12.47
CA PHE A 156 -1.78 12.16 -12.88
C PHE A 156 -1.99 12.74 -14.27
N VAL A 157 -1.82 14.05 -14.42
CA VAL A 157 -2.15 14.77 -15.66
C VAL A 157 -1.00 15.63 -16.12
N ASN A 158 -0.94 15.88 -17.42
CA ASN A 158 -0.11 16.91 -18.02
C ASN A 158 -1.02 18.01 -18.58
N GLU A 159 -1.01 19.17 -17.93
CA GLU A 159 -1.90 20.30 -18.27
C GLU A 159 -1.47 21.04 -19.54
N GLU A 160 -0.22 20.86 -19.98
CA GLU A 160 0.34 21.46 -21.20
C GLU A 160 -0.04 20.68 -22.47
N LYS A 161 -0.47 19.42 -22.31
CA LYS A 161 -0.79 18.51 -23.41
C LYS A 161 -2.28 18.19 -23.40
N LYS A 162 -2.94 18.44 -24.53
CA LYS A 162 -4.38 18.25 -24.67
C LYS A 162 -4.72 17.17 -25.69
N THR A 163 -5.75 16.40 -25.39
CA THR A 163 -6.43 15.51 -26.35
C THR A 163 -7.10 16.32 -27.47
N LYS A 164 -7.54 15.66 -28.55
CA LYS A 164 -8.25 16.31 -29.67
C LYS A 164 -9.50 17.10 -29.22
N VAL A 165 -10.15 16.66 -28.15
CA VAL A 165 -11.34 17.31 -27.57
C VAL A 165 -11.02 18.28 -26.41
N ARG A 166 -9.74 18.65 -26.26
CA ARG A 166 -9.22 19.66 -25.31
C ARG A 166 -9.22 19.27 -23.82
N ASN A 167 -9.32 17.99 -23.47
CA ASN A 167 -9.02 17.52 -22.11
C ASN A 167 -7.51 17.36 -21.90
N ASP A 168 -7.03 17.57 -20.67
CA ASP A 168 -5.68 17.19 -20.24
C ASP A 168 -5.42 15.71 -20.51
N VAL A 169 -4.22 15.37 -20.99
CA VAL A 169 -3.77 13.98 -21.06
C VAL A 169 -3.39 13.51 -19.66
N GLY A 170 -3.64 12.24 -19.35
CA GLY A 170 -3.43 11.72 -18.00
C GLY A 170 -3.66 10.24 -17.84
N TYR A 171 -3.17 9.71 -16.73
CA TYR A 171 -3.46 8.36 -16.24
C TYR A 171 -4.25 8.43 -14.93
N LYS A 172 -5.23 7.54 -14.80
CA LYS A 172 -6.01 7.36 -13.57
C LYS A 172 -5.39 6.26 -12.73
N LEU A 173 -5.12 6.54 -11.46
CA LEU A 173 -4.75 5.52 -10.48
C LEU A 173 -6.05 4.91 -9.91
N ILE A 174 -6.17 3.60 -10.05
CA ILE A 174 -7.28 2.82 -9.47
C ILE A 174 -6.68 1.91 -8.39
N PRO A 175 -6.70 2.34 -7.12
CA PRO A 175 -6.16 1.52 -6.04
C PRO A 175 -7.06 0.32 -5.75
N GLY A 176 -6.45 -0.75 -5.24
CA GLY A 176 -7.19 -1.85 -4.61
C GLY A 176 -7.83 -1.43 -3.28
N ARG A 177 -8.29 -2.40 -2.49
CA ARG A 177 -8.72 -2.10 -1.12
C ARG A 177 -7.52 -1.62 -0.30
N PRO A 178 -7.61 -0.47 0.38
CA PRO A 178 -6.52 0.06 1.19
C PRO A 178 -6.32 -0.80 2.46
N SER A 179 -5.07 -0.97 2.87
CA SER A 179 -4.69 -1.46 4.20
C SER A 179 -3.81 -0.40 4.87
N ILE A 180 -4.17 0.02 6.08
CA ILE A 180 -3.37 0.92 6.91
C ILE A 180 -2.65 0.11 7.99
N SER A 181 -1.48 0.57 8.42
CA SER A 181 -0.83 0.02 9.61
C SER A 181 -1.73 0.16 10.84
N LEU A 182 -1.70 -0.86 11.69
CA LEU A 182 -2.45 -0.93 12.95
C LEU A 182 -1.59 -0.56 14.17
N LEU A 183 -0.31 -0.29 13.96
CA LEU A 183 0.62 0.09 15.02
C LEU A 183 0.36 1.51 15.52
N SER A 184 0.69 1.79 16.78
CA SER A 184 0.63 3.14 17.32
C SER A 184 1.74 4.01 16.74
N ASP A 185 1.46 5.31 16.61
CA ASP A 185 2.37 6.27 15.98
C ASP A 185 3.72 6.46 16.71
N ASP A 186 3.76 6.09 17.99
CA ASP A 186 4.94 6.16 18.87
C ASP A 186 5.72 4.85 18.96
N ASP A 187 5.26 3.78 18.29
CA ASP A 187 5.97 2.50 18.22
C ASP A 187 7.22 2.65 17.32
N TYR A 188 8.36 2.13 17.75
CA TYR A 188 9.60 2.10 16.97
C TYR A 188 9.39 1.51 15.56
N SER A 189 8.57 0.47 15.44
CA SER A 189 8.30 -0.15 14.14
C SER A 189 7.50 0.80 13.23
N GLN A 190 6.53 1.52 13.80
CA GLN A 190 5.74 2.49 13.05
C GLN A 190 6.55 3.74 12.68
N ILE A 191 7.44 4.20 13.56
CA ILE A 191 8.36 5.32 13.31
C ILE A 191 9.31 4.98 12.16
N ARG A 192 9.89 3.77 12.16
CA ARG A 192 10.86 3.32 11.14
C ARG A 192 10.21 2.99 9.79
N ALA A 193 8.92 2.69 9.78
CA ALA A 193 8.15 2.37 8.59
C ALA A 193 6.97 3.34 8.39
N ALA A 194 7.16 4.63 8.64
CA ALA A 194 6.06 5.59 8.63
C ALA A 194 5.37 5.76 7.27
N TYR A 195 6.03 5.32 6.18
CA TYR A 195 5.45 5.24 4.85
C TYR A 195 4.18 4.36 4.76
N THR A 196 3.96 3.44 5.72
CA THR A 196 2.79 2.54 5.74
C THR A 196 1.49 3.20 6.23
N LYS A 197 1.57 4.43 6.76
CA LYS A 197 0.41 5.18 7.28
C LYS A 197 -0.55 5.66 6.19
N TYR A 198 -0.04 5.80 4.96
CA TYR A 198 -0.80 6.27 3.80
C TYR A 198 -0.52 5.36 2.61
N GLN A 199 -1.55 5.05 1.80
CA GLN A 199 -1.40 4.17 0.63
C GLN A 199 -0.89 4.91 -0.60
N LEU A 200 -1.01 6.23 -0.63
CA LEU A 200 -0.48 7.06 -1.69
C LEU A 200 0.27 8.25 -1.12
N TRP A 201 1.46 8.42 -1.65
CA TRP A 201 2.35 9.55 -1.45
C TRP A 201 2.69 10.08 -2.84
N VAL A 202 2.62 11.40 -3.00
CA VAL A 202 3.13 12.08 -4.20
C VAL A 202 4.14 13.10 -3.69
N THR A 203 5.30 13.12 -4.35
CA THR A 203 6.47 13.90 -3.97
C THR A 203 7.13 14.42 -5.25
N PRO A 204 7.74 15.62 -5.26
CA PRO A 204 8.60 16.03 -6.36
C PRO A 204 9.72 15.02 -6.58
N TYR A 205 10.14 14.89 -7.83
CA TYR A 205 11.23 13.99 -8.16
C TYR A 205 12.53 14.44 -7.50
N ASN A 206 13.14 13.54 -6.74
CA ASN A 206 14.52 13.64 -6.30
C ASN A 206 15.24 12.32 -6.58
N ILE A 207 16.38 12.39 -7.26
CA ILE A 207 17.16 11.21 -7.65
C ILE A 207 17.72 10.45 -6.44
N SER A 208 17.91 11.12 -5.29
CA SER A 208 18.41 10.50 -4.06
C SER A 208 17.30 9.85 -3.23
N GLU A 209 16.03 10.23 -3.44
CA GLU A 209 14.88 9.72 -2.69
C GLU A 209 14.29 8.48 -3.37
N ARG A 210 14.89 7.33 -3.05
CA ARG A 210 14.59 6.04 -3.71
C ARG A 210 13.93 5.02 -2.80
N TRP A 211 14.24 5.06 -1.52
CA TRP A 211 13.94 3.99 -0.56
C TRP A 211 12.95 4.51 0.48
N ALA A 212 11.68 4.11 0.43
CA ALA A 212 10.64 4.73 1.25
C ALA A 212 10.89 4.66 2.78
N ALA A 213 11.70 3.69 3.23
CA ALA A 213 12.12 3.50 4.63
C ALA A 213 13.54 4.02 4.93
N GLY A 214 14.17 4.68 3.95
CA GLY A 214 15.55 5.16 4.02
C GLY A 214 16.58 4.26 3.37
N PHE A 215 17.78 4.82 3.16
CA PHE A 215 18.88 4.09 2.55
C PHE A 215 19.41 2.98 3.47
N TYR A 216 19.47 3.23 4.77
CA TYR A 216 19.86 2.25 5.80
C TYR A 216 18.68 1.95 6.72
N THR A 217 18.12 0.74 6.60
CA THR A 217 16.91 0.34 7.34
C THR A 217 17.21 -0.51 8.58
N ASP A 218 18.34 -1.23 8.60
CA ASP A 218 18.76 -2.00 9.76
C ASP A 218 19.06 -1.04 10.92
N ARG A 219 18.40 -1.28 12.07
CA ARG A 219 18.49 -0.45 13.29
C ARG A 219 18.30 1.06 13.04
N SER A 220 17.50 1.43 12.03
CA SER A 220 17.18 2.83 11.74
C SER A 220 16.40 3.49 12.88
N TYR A 221 16.44 4.82 12.93
CA TYR A 221 15.69 5.63 13.89
C TYR A 221 14.45 6.30 13.29
N GLY A 222 14.17 6.07 11.99
CA GLY A 222 13.06 6.71 11.26
C GLY A 222 13.32 8.17 10.90
N ASP A 223 14.58 8.52 10.67
CA ASP A 223 15.07 9.88 10.42
C ASP A 223 15.41 10.17 8.95
N ASP A 224 15.36 9.15 8.09
CA ASP A 224 15.56 9.25 6.64
C ASP A 224 14.48 8.46 5.90
N ASP A 225 13.21 8.85 5.98
CA ASP A 225 12.13 8.11 5.33
C ASP A 225 11.18 9.03 4.53
N LEU A 226 10.19 8.41 3.86
CA LEU A 226 9.22 9.14 3.05
C LEU A 226 8.39 10.16 3.85
N LEU A 227 8.16 9.90 5.14
CA LEU A 227 7.45 10.84 6.01
C LEU A 227 8.32 12.09 6.26
N VAL A 228 9.62 11.90 6.48
CA VAL A 228 10.60 12.99 6.65
C VAL A 228 10.75 13.80 5.36
N TRP A 229 10.85 13.14 4.21
CA TRP A 229 11.06 13.82 2.93
C TRP A 229 9.86 14.67 2.52
N SER A 230 8.65 14.13 2.67
CA SER A 230 7.38 14.81 2.32
C SER A 230 6.90 15.82 3.36
N GLY A 231 7.69 16.07 4.40
CA GLY A 231 7.39 17.05 5.46
C GLY A 231 8.15 18.37 5.29
N ARG A 232 8.88 18.56 4.19
CA ARG A 232 9.76 19.69 3.94
C ARG A 232 9.04 20.93 3.40
#